data_AF-A0A512C353-F1
#
_entry.id   AF-A0A512C353-F1
#
_cell.length_a   1.000
_cell.length_b   1.000
_cell.length_c   1.000
_cell.angle_alpha   90.00
_cell.angle_beta   90.00
_cell.angle_gamma   90.00
#
_symmetry.space_group_name_H-M   'P 1'
#
loop_
_entity.id
_entity.type
_entity.pdbx_description
1 polymer ?
#
loop_
_entity_poly.entity_id
_entity_poly.type
_entity_poly.pdbx_seq_one_letter_code
_entity_poly.pdbx_strand_id
1 'polypeptide(L)' 'MPHEAKVPGPIEGLRLPARAWGSLRREGITNLDQLMSMAYQIDQFPDIGAKMAQVIRAELVRVMSLNEQTPNPSSEG' A
#
# COMPACT_ATOMS: atom_id res chain seq x y z
N MET A 1 13.59 -14.84 -9.04
CA MET A 1 12.30 -14.84 -8.30
C MET A 1 11.27 -14.25 -9.24
N PRO A 2 10.20 -14.97 -9.64
CA PRO A 2 9.14 -14.34 -10.40
C PRO A 2 8.58 -13.19 -9.55
N HIS A 3 8.28 -12.07 -10.18
CA HIS A 3 7.63 -10.95 -9.51
C HIS A 3 6.28 -11.46 -9.02
N GLU A 4 6.11 -11.67 -7.71
CA GLU A 4 4.83 -12.11 -7.14
C GLU A 4 3.73 -11.16 -7.65
N ALA A 5 2.65 -11.73 -8.20
CA ALA A 5 1.55 -10.93 -8.73
C ALA A 5 0.95 -10.06 -7.61
N LYS A 6 0.77 -8.77 -7.90
CA LYS A 6 0.09 -7.85 -6.99
C LYS A 6 -1.41 -8.14 -7.01
N VAL A 7 -2.00 -8.44 -5.85
CA VAL A 7 -3.41 -8.76 -5.69
C VAL A 7 -4.12 -7.68 -4.85
N PRO A 8 -5.42 -7.42 -5.07
CA PRO A 8 -6.23 -6.61 -4.17
C PRO A 8 -6.24 -7.20 -2.75
N GLY A 9 -6.57 -6.37 -1.75
CA GLY A 9 -6.68 -6.82 -0.37
C GLY A 9 -7.53 -5.88 0.49
N PRO A 10 -7.41 -5.96 1.83
CA PRO A 10 -8.28 -5.25 2.76
C PRO A 10 -8.21 -3.73 2.69
N ILE A 11 -7.08 -3.16 2.25
CA ILE A 11 -6.95 -1.72 2.04
C ILE A 11 -7.35 -1.41 0.60
N GLU A 12 -8.45 -0.68 0.44
CA GLU A 12 -9.03 -0.35 -0.86
C GLU A 12 -8.02 0.37 -1.77
N GLY A 13 -8.07 0.06 -3.06
CA GLY A 13 -7.19 0.64 -4.06
C GLY A 13 -5.76 0.11 -4.06
N LEU A 14 -5.26 -0.43 -2.94
CA LEU A 14 -3.90 -0.96 -2.81
C LEU A 14 -3.78 -2.35 -3.45
N ARG A 15 -2.70 -2.59 -4.21
CA ARG A 15 -2.38 -3.92 -4.76
C ARG A 15 -0.97 -4.34 -4.36
N LEU A 16 -0.88 -5.37 -3.53
CA LEU A 16 0.39 -5.86 -3.00
C LEU A 16 0.55 -7.36 -3.26
N PRO A 17 1.79 -7.88 -3.24
CA PRO A 17 2.02 -9.32 -3.18
C PRO A 17 1.29 -9.96 -1.99
N ALA A 18 0.79 -11.19 -2.15
CA ALA A 18 0.04 -11.89 -1.09
C ALA A 18 0.83 -11.99 0.24
N ARG A 19 2.15 -12.14 0.17
CA ARG A 19 3.02 -12.13 1.36
C ARG A 19 2.98 -10.80 2.11
N ALA A 20 2.99 -9.67 1.39
CA ALA A 20 2.91 -8.36 2.01
C ALA A 20 1.58 -8.18 2.76
N TRP A 21 0.47 -8.66 2.19
CA TRP A 21 -0.82 -8.67 2.90
C TRP A 21 -0.79 -9.50 4.19
N GLY A 22 -0.14 -10.67 4.15
CA GLY A 22 0.07 -11.50 5.34
C GLY A 22 0.90 -10.81 6.42
N SER A 23 1.94 -10.06 6.04
CA SER A 23 2.76 -9.29 6.98
C SER A 23 1.99 -8.11 7.56
N LEU A 24 1.33 -7.29 6.72
CA LEU A 24 0.50 -6.16 7.20
C LEU A 24 -0.57 -6.60 8.20
N ARG A 25 -1.25 -7.72 7.92
CA ARG A 25 -2.26 -8.28 8.81
C ARG A 25 -1.68 -8.71 10.16
N ARG A 26 -0.47 -9.30 10.19
CA ARG A 26 0.21 -9.71 11.43
C ARG A 26 0.61 -8.49 12.28
N GLU A 27 0.99 -7.40 11.64
CA GLU A 27 1.32 -6.12 12.28
C GLU A 27 0.07 -5.28 12.60
N GLY A 28 -1.14 -5.80 12.37
CA GLY A 28 -2.40 -5.11 12.68
C GLY A 28 -2.73 -3.92 11.76
N ILE A 29 -2.03 -3.79 10.64
CA ILE A 29 -2.24 -2.71 9.67
C ILE A 29 -3.40 -3.10 8.75
N THR A 30 -4.53 -2.40 8.91
CA THR A 30 -5.81 -2.74 8.26
C THR A 30 -6.38 -1.62 7.41
N ASN A 31 -5.85 -0.40 7.50
CA ASN A 31 -6.29 0.75 6.73
C ASN A 31 -5.10 1.58 6.20
N LEU A 32 -5.42 2.52 5.30
CA LEU A 32 -4.43 3.34 4.61
C LEU A 32 -3.68 4.28 5.57
N ASP A 33 -4.37 4.86 6.56
CA ASP A 33 -3.78 5.81 7.53
C ASP A 33 -2.72 5.15 8.43
N GLN A 34 -3.01 3.94 8.90
CA GLN A 34 -2.04 3.12 9.63
C GLN A 34 -0.83 2.78 8.76
N LEU A 35 -1.07 2.42 7.50
CA LEU A 35 0.00 2.10 6.57
C LEU A 35 0.88 3.32 6.27
N MET A 36 0.27 4.51 6.09
CA MET A 36 0.99 5.78 5.91
C MET A 36 1.85 6.12 7.11
N SER A 37 1.28 6.02 8.31
CA SER A 37 1.98 6.32 9.56
C SER A 37 3.22 5.44 9.76
N MET A 38 3.16 4.18 9.32
CA MET A 38 4.24 3.20 9.47
C MET A 38 5.17 3.10 8.25
N ALA A 39 4.87 3.77 7.13
CA ALA A 39 5.58 3.60 5.86
C ALA A 39 7.11 3.85 5.94
N TYR A 40 7.55 4.69 6.86
CA TYR A 40 8.97 4.98 7.08
C TYR A 40 9.70 3.87 7.85
N GLN A 41 8.99 3.13 8.71
CA GLN A 41 9.55 2.09 9.60
C GLN A 41 9.13 0.68 9.21
N ILE A 42 8.34 0.52 8.15
CA ILE A 42 7.78 -0.77 7.73
C ILE A 42 8.85 -1.80 7.33
N ASP A 43 10.08 -1.36 7.02
CA ASP A 43 11.22 -2.24 6.76
C ASP A 43 11.87 -2.82 8.03
N GLN A 44 11.47 -2.35 9.22
CA GLN A 44 11.89 -2.88 10.51
C GLN A 44 11.03 -4.08 10.94
N PHE A 45 9.91 -4.33 10.27
CA PHE A 45 9.06 -5.47 10.63
C PHE A 45 9.74 -6.79 10.22
N PRO A 46 9.78 -7.81 11.11
CA PRO A 46 10.52 -9.04 10.87
C PRO A 46 10.16 -9.74 9.55
N ASP A 47 8.90 -9.61 9.15
CA ASP A 47 8.34 -10.21 7.93
C ASP A 47 8.35 -9.28 6.70
N ILE A 48 8.91 -8.07 6.83
CA ILE A 48 8.98 -7.07 5.77
C ILE A 48 10.41 -6.56 5.66
N GLY A 49 11.21 -7.23 4.82
CA GLY A 49 12.53 -6.70 4.46
C GLY A 49 12.45 -5.46 3.56
N ALA A 50 13.59 -4.77 3.41
CA ALA A 50 13.73 -3.54 2.62
C ALA A 50 13.09 -3.59 1.21
N LYS A 51 13.22 -4.72 0.50
CA LYS A 51 12.62 -4.90 -0.83
C LYS A 51 11.09 -4.90 -0.78
N MET A 52 10.50 -5.57 0.21
CA MET A 52 9.05 -5.62 0.38
C MET A 52 8.52 -4.24 0.81
N ALA A 53 9.25 -3.56 1.69
CA ALA A 53 8.94 -2.19 2.10
C ALA A 53 8.93 -1.22 0.92
N GLN A 54 9.87 -1.33 -0.03
CA GLN A 54 9.87 -0.53 -1.26
C GLN A 54 8.62 -0.78 -2.12
N VAL A 55 8.19 -2.04 -2.28
CA VAL A 55 6.97 -2.38 -3.02
C VAL A 55 5.73 -1.77 -2.37
N ILE A 56 5.64 -1.85 -1.04
CA ILE A 56 4.52 -1.29 -0.29
C ILE A 56 4.50 0.25 -0.42
N ARG A 57 5.65 0.92 -0.25
CA ARG A 57 5.76 2.38 -0.40
C ARG A 57 5.40 2.85 -1.81
N ALA A 58 5.85 2.15 -2.85
CA ALA A 58 5.52 2.50 -4.24
C ALA A 58 4.02 2.40 -4.52
N GLU A 59 3.36 1.37 -3.99
CA GLU A 59 1.92 1.22 -4.14
C GLU A 59 1.13 2.26 -3.32
N LEU A 60 1.64 2.59 -2.12
CA LEU A 60 1.07 3.63 -1.29
C LEU A 60 1.07 4.99 -2.01
N VAL A 61 2.23 5.38 -2.58
CA VAL A 61 2.33 6.60 -3.39
C VAL A 61 1.34 6.59 -4.55
N ARG A 62 1.20 5.46 -5.27
CA ARG A 62 0.24 5.33 -6.38
C ARG A 62 -1.20 5.57 -5.94
N VAL A 63 -1.60 5.01 -4.80
CA VAL A 63 -2.97 5.18 -4.26
C VAL A 63 -3.19 6.62 -3.79
N MET A 64 -2.23 7.21 -3.08
CA MET A 64 -2.32 8.60 -2.62
C MET A 64 -2.46 9.56 -3.80
N SER A 65 -1.62 9.41 -4.84
CA SER A 65 -1.72 10.25 -6.04
C SER A 65 -3.05 10.08 -6.78
N LEU A 66 -3.69 8.90 -6.72
CA LEU A 66 -5.01 8.69 -7.32
C LEU A 66 -6.12 9.38 -6.52
N ASN A 67 -6.04 9.35 -5.19
CA ASN A 67 -6.99 10.03 -4.30
C ASN A 67 -6.86 11.56 -4.35
N GLU A 68 -5.65 12.09 -4.52
CA GLU A 68 -5.44 13.54 -4.73
C GLU A 68 -5.91 14.01 -6.11
N GLN A 69 -6.04 13.09 -7.08
CA GLN A 69 -6.54 13.35 -8.43
C GLN A 69 -8.07 13.32 -8.57
N THR A 70 -8.82 13.39 -7.46
CA THR A 70 -10.22 13.87 -7.49
C THR A 70 -10.32 15.35 -7.10
N PRO A 71 -9.82 16.33 -7.90
CA PRO A 71 -10.62 17.50 -8.14
C PRO A 71 -11.71 17.06 -9.13
N ASN A 72 -12.96 17.13 -8.71
CA ASN A 72 -14.06 17.20 -9.65
C ASN A 72 -14.09 18.66 -10.14
N PRO A 73 -13.56 19.06 -11.31
CA PRO A 73 -14.15 20.18 -12.00
C PRO A 73 -15.38 19.61 -12.69
N SER A 74 -16.53 19.85 -12.07
CA SER A 74 -17.82 19.76 -12.73
C SER A 74 -17.68 20.24 -14.17
N SER A 75 -17.93 19.33 -15.11
CA SER A 75 -18.35 19.71 -16.45
C SER A 75 -19.73 20.31 -16.30
N GLU A 76 -19.86 21.63 -16.42
CA GLU A 76 -21.12 22.40 -16.55
C GLU A 76 -20.71 23.89 -16.66
N GLY A 77 -20.90 24.64 -17.74
CA GLY A 77 -21.50 24.42 -19.05
C GLY A 77 -21.14 25.57 -19.99
#